data_AF-A0A8S2YX80-F1
#
_entry.id   AF-A0A8S2YX80-F1
#
_cell.length_a   1.000
_cell.length_b   1.000
_cell.length_c   1.000
_cell.angle_alpha   90.00
_cell.angle_beta   90.00
_cell.angle_gamma   90.00
#
_symmetry.space_group_name_H-M   'P 1'
#
loop_
_entity.id
_entity.type
_entity.pdbx_description
1 polymer ?
#
loop_
_entity_poly.entity_id
_entity_poly.type
_entity_poly.pdbx_seq_one_letter_code
_entity_poly.pdbx_strand_id
1 'polypeptide(L)' 'LFNTSKPMVYLLNMSEEDYIKKKNKWLSKVKQWIDEHDPGATVIPFSANYEYRLIDLSAEESEKAIKESGAPR' A
#
# COMPACT_ATOMS: atom_id res chain seq x y z
N LEU A 1 -17.99 -23.94 5.32
CA LEU A 1 -17.91 -23.40 6.69
C LEU A 1 -16.43 -23.18 7.09
N PHE A 2 -15.63 -22.50 6.26
CA PHE A 2 -14.17 -22.37 6.45
C PHE A 2 -13.62 -21.05 5.85
N ASN A 3 -14.23 -19.92 6.18
CA ASN A 3 -13.81 -18.64 5.60
C ASN A 3 -12.42 -18.19 6.09
N THR A 4 -12.02 -18.58 7.30
CA THR A 4 -10.72 -18.24 7.92
C THR A 4 -9.56 -19.14 7.48
N SER A 5 -9.83 -20.20 6.71
CA SER A 5 -8.79 -21.08 6.17
C SER A 5 -8.10 -20.51 4.92
N LYS A 6 -8.64 -19.41 4.38
CA LYS A 6 -8.06 -18.73 3.21
C LYS A 6 -6.95 -17.78 3.70
N PRO A 7 -5.77 -17.78 3.07
CA PRO A 7 -4.73 -16.79 3.38
C PRO A 7 -5.24 -15.37 3.07
N MET A 8 -4.80 -14.40 3.87
CA MET A 8 -5.22 -13.00 3.75
C MET A 8 -4.01 -12.08 3.52
N VAL A 9 -4.24 -10.99 2.80
CA VAL A 9 -3.28 -9.90 2.59
C VAL A 9 -3.98 -8.59 2.93
N TYR A 10 -3.33 -7.76 3.75
CA TYR A 10 -3.87 -6.47 4.18
C TYR A 10 -3.39 -5.36 3.24
N LEU A 11 -4.31 -4.78 2.48
CA LEU A 11 -4.03 -3.62 1.63
C LEU A 11 -4.41 -2.33 2.37
N LEU A 12 -3.43 -1.51 2.73
CA LEU A 12 -3.64 -0.26 3.47
C LEU A 12 -3.65 0.92 2.51
N ASN A 13 -4.85 1.35 2.12
CA ASN A 13 -5.02 2.53 1.28
C ASN A 13 -4.76 3.82 2.08
N MET A 14 -4.00 4.74 1.48
CA MET A 14 -3.74 6.07 2.04
C MET A 14 -3.71 7.15 0.95
N SER A 15 -3.63 8.41 1.38
CA SER A 15 -3.44 9.53 0.46
C SER A 15 -2.12 9.39 -0.30
N GLU A 16 -2.07 9.97 -1.50
CA GLU A 16 -0.87 9.95 -2.31
C GLU A 16 0.32 10.61 -1.59
N GLU A 17 0.07 11.70 -0.89
CA GLU A 17 1.11 12.38 -0.11
C GLU A 17 1.70 11.50 1.00
N ASP A 18 0.86 10.77 1.74
CA ASP A 18 1.30 9.88 2.82
C ASP A 18 2.08 8.69 2.25
N TYR A 19 1.64 8.18 1.10
CA TYR A 19 2.29 7.11 0.37
C TYR A 19 3.71 7.50 -0.07
N ILE A 20 3.84 8.66 -0.71
CA ILE A 20 5.14 9.22 -1.14
C ILE A 20 6.04 9.49 0.06
N LYS A 21 5.50 10.11 1.13
CA LYS A 21 6.26 10.44 2.36
C LYS A 21 6.57 9.21 3.22
N LYS A 22 5.99 8.04 2.93
CA LYS A 22 6.07 6.79 3.71
C LYS A 22 5.68 6.98 5.18
N LYS A 23 4.76 7.91 5.45
CA LYS A 23 4.35 8.27 6.81
C LYS A 23 2.84 8.38 6.85
N ASN A 24 2.22 7.60 7.73
CA ASN A 24 0.79 7.67 7.99
C ASN A 24 0.52 7.36 9.46
N LYS A 25 -0.43 8.09 10.07
CA LYS A 25 -0.76 7.98 11.50
C LYS A 25 -1.30 6.61 11.92
N TRP A 26 -1.81 5.81 10.98
CA TRP A 26 -2.43 4.52 11.24
C TRP A 26 -1.51 3.33 10.98
N LEU A 27 -0.45 3.48 10.16
CA LEU A 27 0.43 2.38 9.79
C LEU A 27 0.97 1.63 11.00
N SER A 28 1.51 2.35 11.99
CA SER A 28 2.07 1.73 13.20
C SER A 28 1.00 1.00 14.02
N LYS A 29 -0.20 1.58 14.15
CA LYS A 29 -1.29 1.00 14.93
C LYS A 29 -1.87 -0.25 14.26
N VAL A 30 -2.07 -0.20 12.95
CA VAL A 30 -2.58 -1.34 12.17
C VAL A 30 -1.55 -2.45 12.15
N LYS A 31 -0.27 -2.14 11.97
CA LYS A 31 0.81 -3.13 12.03
C LYS A 31 0.84 -3.83 13.39
N GLN A 32 0.80 -3.07 14.48
CA GLN A 32 0.76 -3.65 15.82
C GLN A 32 -0.44 -4.59 16.00
N TRP A 33 -1.63 -4.17 15.56
CA TRP A 33 -2.83 -4.99 15.67
C TRP A 33 -2.70 -6.29 14.86
N ILE A 34 -2.13 -6.24 13.64
CA ILE A 34 -1.90 -7.42 12.79
C ILE A 34 -0.85 -8.33 13.43
N ASP A 35 0.25 -7.80 13.94
CA ASP A 35 1.31 -8.58 14.61
C ASP A 35 0.75 -9.36 15.82
N GLU A 36 -0.28 -8.82 16.50
CA GLU A 36 -0.96 -9.46 17.64
C GLU A 36 -2.04 -10.48 17.23
N HIS A 37 -2.77 -10.26 16.12
CA HIS A 37 -3.96 -11.05 15.76
C HIS A 37 -3.77 -12.02 14.58
N ASP A 38 -2.86 -11.70 13.65
CA ASP A 38 -2.54 -12.50 12.47
C ASP A 38 -1.03 -12.43 12.18
N PRO A 39 -0.20 -13.03 13.05
CA PRO A 39 1.25 -12.91 12.98
C PRO A 39 1.79 -13.50 11.68
N GLY A 40 2.58 -12.70 10.97
CA GLY A 40 3.16 -13.08 9.68
C GLY A 40 2.29 -12.74 8.47
N ALA A 41 1.12 -12.11 8.66
CA ALA A 41 0.32 -11.62 7.56
C ALA A 41 1.02 -10.50 6.78
N THR A 42 0.86 -10.51 5.46
CA THR A 42 1.45 -9.52 4.57
C THR A 42 0.63 -8.23 4.60
N VAL A 43 1.32 -7.11 4.86
CA VAL A 43 0.74 -5.77 4.88
C VAL A 43 1.35 -4.94 3.76
N ILE A 44 0.53 -4.46 2.83
CA ILE A 44 0.96 -3.66 1.67
C ILE A 44 0.32 -2.28 1.77
N PRO A 45 1.10 -1.24 2.15
CA PRO A 45 0.69 0.14 2.00
C PRO A 45 0.59 0.51 0.53
N PHE A 46 -0.52 1.12 0.11
CA PHE A 46 -0.69 1.60 -1.26
C PHE A 46 -1.54 2.87 -1.31
N SER A 47 -1.54 3.56 -2.44
CA SER A 47 -2.48 4.65 -2.69
C SER A 47 -3.25 4.40 -3.97
N ALA A 48 -4.55 4.15 -3.85
CA ALA A 48 -5.41 3.89 -5.01
C ALA A 48 -5.40 5.07 -5.99
N ASN A 49 -5.33 6.31 -5.49
CA ASN A 49 -5.27 7.51 -6.33
C ASN A 49 -3.95 7.60 -7.11
N TYR A 50 -2.83 7.24 -6.48
CA TYR A 50 -1.53 7.22 -7.12
C TYR A 50 -1.48 6.16 -8.23
N GLU A 51 -1.91 4.93 -7.93
CA GLU A 51 -1.97 3.82 -8.90
C GLU A 51 -2.91 4.14 -10.07
N TYR A 52 -4.07 4.74 -9.78
CA TYR A 52 -5.02 5.15 -10.81
C TYR A 52 -4.44 6.20 -11.75
N ARG A 53 -3.64 7.16 -11.26
CA ARG A 53 -2.97 8.11 -12.16
C ARG A 53 -1.94 7.44 -13.07
N LEU A 54 -1.29 6.39 -12.60
CA LEU A 54 -0.28 5.68 -13.38
C LEU A 54 -0.88 4.72 -14.41
N ILE A 55 -2.11 4.25 -14.23
CA ILE A 55 -2.71 3.21 -15.08
C ILE A 55 -2.89 3.64 -16.54
N ASP A 56 -3.15 4.93 -16.77
CA ASP A 56 -3.40 5.50 -18.10
C ASP A 56 -2.11 6.01 -18.78
N LEU A 57 -0.98 6.01 -18.07
CA LEU A 57 0.32 6.43 -18.60
C LEU A 57 1.00 5.29 -19.35
N SER A 58 1.81 5.62 -20.37
CA SER A 58 2.69 4.63 -20.98
C SER A 58 3.75 4.13 -19.99
N ALA A 59 4.43 3.02 -20.32
CA ALA A 59 5.49 2.46 -19.46
C ALA A 59 6.64 3.46 -19.21
N GLU A 60 7.02 4.26 -20.21
CA GLU A 60 8.06 5.29 -20.03
C GLU A 60 7.58 6.47 -19.18
N GLU A 61 6.33 6.91 -19.35
CA GLU A 61 5.75 8.02 -18.60
C GLU A 61 5.51 7.64 -17.13
N SER A 62 5.03 6.42 -16.88
CA SER A 62 4.86 5.91 -15.52
C SER A 62 6.19 5.76 -14.79
N GLU A 63 7.25 5.26 -15.46
CA GLU A 63 8.58 5.21 -14.86
C GLU A 63 9.15 6.59 -14.53
N LYS A 64 8.93 7.59 -15.40
CA LYS A 64 9.32 8.97 -15.12
C LYS A 64 8.54 9.53 -13.93
N ALA A 65 7.22 9.37 -13.91
CA ALA A 65 6.37 9.84 -12.82
C ALA A 65 6.74 9.20 -11.46
N ILE A 66 7.12 7.92 -11.45
CA ILE A 66 7.61 7.22 -10.24
C ILE A 66 8.96 7.80 -9.79
N LYS A 67 9.90 8.00 -10.70
CA LYS A 67 11.22 8.58 -10.39
C LYS A 67 11.10 10.01 -9.86
N GLU A 68 10.19 10.81 -10.42
CA GLU A 68 9.96 12.20 -10.03
C GLU A 68 9.24 12.33 -8.68
N SER A 69 8.21 11.49 -8.45
CA SER A 69 7.45 11.52 -7.20
C SER A 69 8.24 10.98 -6.00
N GLY A 70 9.28 10.16 -6.23
CA GLY A 70 10.05 9.52 -5.16
C GLY A 70 9.23 8.47 -4.38
N ALA A 71 8.12 8.01 -4.96
CA ALA A 71 7.24 7.02 -4.35
C ALA A 71 7.99 5.70 -4.07
N PRO A 72 7.70 5.01 -2.96
CA PRO A 72 8.15 3.63 -2.77
C PRO A 72 7.58 2.77 -3.90
N ARG A 73 8.40 1.89 -4.47
CA ARG A 73 7.95 0.80 -5.33
C ARG A 73 8.37 -0.52 -4.70
#